data_AF-A0A1V9Z599-F1
#
_entry.id   AF-A0A1V9Z599-F1
#
_cell.length_a   1.000
_cell.length_b   1.000
_cell.length_c   1.000
_cell.angle_alpha   90.00
_cell.angle_beta   90.00
_cell.angle_gamma   90.00
#
_symmetry.space_group_name_H-M   'P 1'
#
loop_
_entity.id
_entity.type
_entity.pdbx_description
1 polymer ?
#
loop_
_entity_poly.entity_id
_entity_poly.type
_entity_poly.pdbx_seq_one_letter_code
_entity_poly.pdbx_strand_id
1 'polypeptide(L)'
;MDGNHDKEFISRAIELNPTDATSHNILGQWCLAFANLSWFEKKAASALFGTPPTATYDEAVRHFHDAENISPGFWKKNAYLLGETYMKMNNETEAKLWLGKAKAVPIKTTEDKQVHADVEKLLQSI
;
A
#
# COMPACT_ATOMS: atom_id res chain seq x y z
N MET A 1 -0.85 -19.31 -6.50
CA MET A 1 -0.53 -18.28 -7.49
C MET A 1 0.83 -17.73 -7.12
N ASP A 2 1.73 -17.64 -8.07
CA ASP A 2 3.06 -17.08 -7.89
C ASP A 2 2.99 -15.56 -8.04
N GLY A 3 3.62 -14.82 -7.12
CA GLY A 3 3.46 -13.37 -7.07
C GLY A 3 3.96 -12.62 -8.32
N ASN A 4 4.69 -13.28 -9.21
CA ASN A 4 5.18 -12.69 -10.47
C ASN A 4 4.04 -12.44 -11.45
N HIS A 5 3.16 -13.42 -11.69
CA HIS A 5 2.03 -13.24 -12.59
C HIS A 5 1.04 -12.21 -12.03
N ASP A 6 0.85 -12.16 -10.71
CA ASP A 6 -0.01 -11.14 -10.08
C ASP A 6 0.48 -9.73 -10.41
N LYS A 7 1.79 -9.45 -10.24
CA LYS A 7 2.39 -8.15 -10.59
C LYS A 7 2.21 -7.84 -12.07
N GLU A 8 2.42 -8.82 -12.94
CA GLU A 8 2.29 -8.66 -14.39
C GLU A 8 0.85 -8.31 -14.79
N PHE A 9 -0.15 -9.03 -14.27
CA PHE A 9 -1.55 -8.75 -14.57
C PHE A 9 -1.98 -7.36 -14.09
N ILE A 10 -1.57 -6.96 -12.88
CA ILE A 10 -1.91 -5.64 -12.34
C ILE A 10 -1.20 -4.55 -13.16
N SER A 11 0.07 -4.74 -13.49
CA SER A 11 0.84 -3.79 -14.32
C SER A 11 0.19 -3.64 -15.70
N ARG A 12 -0.26 -4.75 -16.31
CA ARG A 12 -0.96 -4.71 -17.58
C ARG A 12 -2.31 -3.99 -17.50
N ALA A 13 -3.04 -4.14 -16.39
CA ALA A 13 -4.28 -3.39 -16.16
C ALA A 13 -4.02 -1.87 -16.11
N ILE A 14 -2.93 -1.44 -15.45
CA ILE A 14 -2.50 -0.04 -15.40
C ILE A 14 -2.10 0.46 -16.79
N GLU A 15 -1.37 -0.34 -17.58
CA GLU A 15 -1.03 0.05 -18.96
C GLU A 15 -2.26 0.28 -19.84
N LEU A 16 -3.29 -0.55 -19.66
CA LEU A 16 -4.55 -0.44 -20.41
C LEU A 16 -5.43 0.72 -19.92
N ASN A 17 -5.39 1.03 -18.63
CA ASN A 17 -6.08 2.17 -18.04
C ASN A 17 -5.23 2.83 -16.95
N PRO A 18 -4.34 3.78 -17.31
CA PRO A 18 -3.42 4.40 -16.36
C PRO A 18 -4.12 5.31 -15.35
N THR A 19 -5.38 5.66 -15.60
CA THR A 19 -6.23 6.50 -14.75
C THR A 19 -7.15 5.69 -13.83
N ASP A 20 -6.93 4.37 -13.69
CA ASP A 20 -7.64 3.58 -12.68
C ASP A 20 -6.90 3.62 -11.34
N ALA A 21 -7.40 4.44 -10.41
CA ALA A 21 -6.86 4.55 -9.06
C ALA A 21 -6.87 3.20 -8.30
N THR A 22 -7.82 2.32 -8.61
CA THR A 22 -7.93 0.99 -8.00
C THR A 22 -6.73 0.12 -8.35
N SER A 23 -6.39 0.01 -9.64
CA SER A 23 -5.27 -0.79 -10.10
C SER A 23 -3.94 -0.31 -9.50
N HIS A 24 -3.74 1.01 -9.41
CA HIS A 24 -2.57 1.57 -8.72
C HIS A 24 -2.55 1.22 -7.24
N ASN A 25 -3.66 1.36 -6.52
CA ASN A 25 -3.73 0.99 -5.11
C ASN A 25 -3.44 -0.52 -4.88
N ILE A 26 -3.96 -1.39 -5.75
CA ILE A 26 -3.71 -2.84 -5.67
C ILE A 26 -2.21 -3.14 -5.89
N LEU A 27 -1.57 -2.50 -6.87
CA LEU A 27 -0.13 -2.68 -7.10
C LEU A 27 0.70 -2.16 -5.93
N GLY A 28 0.31 -1.04 -5.33
CA GLY A 28 0.93 -0.52 -4.12
C GLY A 28 0.83 -1.50 -2.94
N GLN A 29 -0.33 -2.11 -2.72
CA GLN A 29 -0.53 -3.13 -1.69
C GLN A 29 0.35 -4.37 -1.94
N TRP A 30 0.45 -4.80 -3.21
CA TRP A 30 1.35 -5.88 -3.60
C TRP A 30 2.80 -5.51 -3.27
N CYS A 31 3.26 -4.32 -3.67
CA CYS A 31 4.62 -3.85 -3.37
C CYS A 31 4.89 -3.82 -1.85
N LEU A 32 3.95 -3.31 -1.07
CA LEU A 32 4.07 -3.23 0.39
C LEU A 32 4.15 -4.63 1.03
N ALA A 33 3.34 -5.58 0.56
CA ALA A 33 3.36 -6.96 1.07
C ALA A 33 4.73 -7.61 0.85
N PHE A 34 5.33 -7.46 -0.33
CA PHE A 34 6.65 -8.01 -0.64
C PHE A 34 7.81 -7.24 0.00
N ALA A 35 7.67 -5.93 0.21
CA ALA A 35 8.62 -5.12 0.95
C ALA A 35 8.68 -5.51 2.45
N ASN A 36 7.53 -5.88 3.03
CA ASN A 36 7.42 -6.32 4.42
C ASN A 36 8.04 -7.71 4.70
N LEU A 37 8.28 -8.53 3.68
CA LEU A 37 8.87 -9.86 3.88
C LEU A 37 10.29 -9.72 4.45
N SER A 38 10.49 -10.32 5.63
CA SER A 38 11.80 -10.45 6.25
C SER A 38 12.75 -11.30 5.40
N TRP A 39 14.06 -11.18 5.66
CA TRP A 39 15.06 -12.02 5.00
C TRP A 39 14.78 -13.53 5.18
N PHE A 40 14.31 -13.93 6.36
CA PHE A 40 13.99 -15.34 6.65
C PHE A 40 12.76 -15.81 5.87
N GLU A 41 11.70 -15.01 5.82
CA GLU A 41 10.50 -15.32 5.03
C GLU A 41 10.83 -15.39 3.54
N LYS A 42 11.67 -14.47 3.04
CA LYS A 42 12.18 -14.51 1.66
C LYS A 42 12.93 -15.80 1.39
N LYS A 43 13.81 -16.23 2.30
CA LYS A 43 14.58 -17.47 2.15
C LYS A 43 13.69 -18.73 2.19
N ALA A 44 12.69 -18.77 3.07
CA ALA A 44 11.74 -19.86 3.14
C ALA A 44 10.87 -19.94 1.88
N ALA A 45 10.38 -18.80 1.40
CA ALA A 45 9.63 -18.72 0.14
C ALA A 45 10.49 -19.18 -1.05
N SER A 46 11.76 -18.75 -1.12
CA SER A 46 12.71 -19.20 -2.16
C SER A 46 12.87 -20.71 -2.23
N ALA A 47 12.90 -21.38 -1.07
CA ALA A 47 13.08 -22.83 -1.00
C ALA A 47 11.86 -23.61 -1.50
N LEU A 48 10.65 -23.06 -1.35
CA LEU A 48 9.38 -23.73 -1.68
C LEU A 48 8.86 -23.36 -3.07
N PHE A 49 9.05 -22.12 -3.50
CA PHE A 49 8.39 -21.54 -4.67
C PHE A 49 9.37 -20.94 -5.69
N GLY A 50 10.67 -21.11 -5.48
CA GLY A 50 11.69 -20.37 -6.23
C GLY A 50 11.79 -18.91 -5.78
N THR A 51 12.71 -18.15 -6.37
CA THR A 51 12.99 -16.76 -5.95
C THR A 51 11.70 -15.92 -5.93
N PRO A 52 11.22 -15.46 -4.77
CA PRO A 52 10.00 -14.68 -4.69
C PRO A 52 10.23 -13.32 -5.36
N PRO A 53 9.15 -12.70 -5.89
CA PRO A 53 9.22 -11.32 -6.32
C PRO A 53 9.77 -10.43 -5.22
N THR A 54 10.43 -9.35 -5.60
CA THR A 54 10.85 -8.31 -4.68
C THR A 54 10.16 -7.01 -5.00
N ALA A 55 9.95 -6.22 -3.95
CA ALA A 55 9.46 -4.86 -4.02
C ALA A 55 10.01 -4.05 -2.85
N THR A 56 9.92 -2.74 -2.97
CA THR A 56 10.39 -1.75 -2.01
C THR A 56 9.23 -0.91 -1.46
N TYR A 57 9.47 -0.28 -0.31
CA TYR A 57 8.52 0.69 0.24
C TYR A 57 8.33 1.90 -0.70
N ASP A 58 9.38 2.34 -1.39
CA ASP A 58 9.31 3.42 -2.38
C ASP A 58 8.38 3.09 -3.56
N GLU A 59 8.44 1.85 -4.09
CA GLU A 59 7.51 1.40 -5.13
C GLU A 59 6.07 1.42 -4.64
N ALA A 60 5.82 0.98 -3.40
CA ALA A 60 4.48 1.01 -2.81
C ALA A 60 3.96 2.45 -2.67
N VAL A 61 4.78 3.34 -2.11
CA VAL A 61 4.48 4.77 -1.94
C VAL A 61 4.15 5.42 -3.29
N ARG A 62 4.95 5.17 -4.33
CA ARG A 62 4.70 5.70 -5.67
C ARG A 62 3.31 5.33 -6.17
N HIS A 63 2.95 4.05 -6.11
CA HIS A 63 1.65 3.58 -6.59
C HIS A 63 0.48 4.11 -5.75
N PHE A 64 0.63 4.23 -4.43
CA PHE A 64 -0.41 4.85 -3.62
C PHE A 64 -0.57 6.36 -3.89
N HIS A 65 0.51 7.08 -4.17
CA HIS A 65 0.43 8.49 -4.62
C HIS A 65 -0.23 8.60 -6.00
N ASP A 66 0.09 7.72 -6.94
CA ASP A 66 -0.56 7.70 -8.25
C ASP A 66 -2.08 7.52 -8.09
N ALA A 67 -2.52 6.61 -7.21
CA ALA A 67 -3.92 6.43 -6.87
C ALA A 67 -4.57 7.69 -6.26
N GLU A 68 -3.90 8.37 -5.31
CA GLU A 68 -4.39 9.64 -4.76
C GLU A 68 -4.45 10.77 -5.79
N ASN A 69 -3.45 10.86 -6.67
CA ASN A 69 -3.38 11.91 -7.70
C ASN A 69 -4.50 11.76 -8.71
N ILE A 70 -4.86 10.51 -9.05
CA ILE A 70 -5.97 10.19 -9.95
C ILE A 70 -7.31 10.47 -9.29
N SER A 71 -7.50 10.07 -8.03
CA SER A 71 -8.78 10.19 -7.34
C SER A 71 -8.57 10.52 -5.85
N PRO A 72 -8.39 11.81 -5.49
CA PRO A 72 -8.04 12.18 -4.13
C PRO A 72 -9.07 11.74 -3.09
N GLY A 73 -8.63 11.04 -2.05
CA GLY A 73 -9.50 10.59 -0.96
C GLY A 73 -10.58 9.58 -1.37
N PHE A 74 -10.43 8.93 -2.53
CA PHE A 74 -11.40 7.93 -3.00
C PHE A 74 -11.54 6.76 -2.04
N TRP A 75 -10.42 6.30 -1.49
CA TRP A 75 -10.34 5.22 -0.52
C TRP A 75 -9.55 5.67 0.70
N LYS A 76 -10.21 5.68 1.87
CA LYS A 76 -9.56 5.95 3.16
C LYS A 76 -8.32 5.06 3.35
N LYS A 77 -8.42 3.80 2.94
CA LYS A 77 -7.35 2.80 3.02
C LYS A 77 -6.10 3.23 2.26
N ASN A 78 -6.23 3.87 1.11
CA ASN A 78 -5.07 4.29 0.32
C ASN A 78 -4.21 5.31 1.08
N ALA A 79 -4.84 6.36 1.61
CA ALA A 79 -4.17 7.34 2.46
C ALA A 79 -3.60 6.73 3.76
N TYR A 80 -4.29 5.76 4.37
CA TYR A 80 -3.76 5.02 5.52
C TYR A 80 -2.49 4.24 5.14
N LEU A 81 -2.50 3.52 4.02
CA LEU A 81 -1.37 2.73 3.54
C LEU A 81 -0.16 3.61 3.20
N LEU A 82 -0.35 4.82 2.69
CA LEU A 82 0.72 5.83 2.58
C LEU A 82 1.31 6.14 3.95
N GLY A 83 0.46 6.46 4.94
CA GLY A 83 0.89 6.76 6.30
C GLY A 83 1.66 5.61 6.95
N GLU A 84 1.15 4.39 6.87
CA GLU A 84 1.79 3.17 7.37
C GLU A 84 3.13 2.90 6.68
N THR A 85 3.20 3.07 5.36
CA THR A 85 4.44 2.83 4.61
C THR A 85 5.51 3.85 4.97
N TYR A 86 5.15 5.13 5.10
CA TYR A 86 6.10 6.15 5.57
C TYR A 86 6.58 5.91 7.00
N MET A 87 5.73 5.39 7.90
CA MET A 87 6.19 4.95 9.23
C MET A 87 7.23 3.84 9.13
N LYS A 88 7.02 2.84 8.27
CA LYS A 88 7.98 1.75 8.04
C LYS A 88 9.31 2.26 7.45
N MET A 89 9.28 3.38 6.74
CA MET A 89 10.46 4.07 6.23
C MET A 89 11.11 5.02 7.25
N ASN A 90 10.62 5.08 8.49
CA ASN A 90 11.03 6.03 9.54
C ASN A 90 10.85 7.50 9.12
N ASN A 91 9.88 7.80 8.26
CA ASN A 91 9.52 9.16 7.86
C ASN A 91 8.23 9.60 8.58
N GLU A 92 8.37 9.98 9.85
CA GLU A 92 7.23 10.38 10.69
C GLU A 92 6.49 11.62 10.17
N THR A 93 7.20 12.53 9.50
CA THR A 93 6.60 13.76 8.96
C THR A 93 5.56 13.43 7.89
N GLU A 94 5.94 12.62 6.91
CA GLU A 94 5.01 12.16 5.87
C GLU A 94 3.95 11.22 6.45
N ALA A 95 4.31 10.36 7.39
CA ALA A 95 3.34 9.50 8.06
C ALA A 95 2.21 10.30 8.74
N LYS A 96 2.54 11.31 9.54
CA LYS A 96 1.56 12.17 10.21
C LYS A 96 0.68 12.91 9.20
N LEU A 97 1.27 13.40 8.10
CA LEU A 97 0.53 14.06 7.03
C LEU A 97 -0.52 13.12 6.41
N TRP A 98 -0.12 11.92 6.02
CA TRP A 98 -1.00 10.97 5.34
C TRP A 98 -2.04 10.35 6.26
N LEU A 99 -1.70 10.09 7.53
CA LEU A 99 -2.67 9.65 8.53
C LEU A 99 -3.69 10.74 8.86
N GLY A 100 -3.28 12.02 8.87
CA GLY A 100 -4.20 13.15 8.99
C GLY A 100 -5.19 13.21 7.82
N LYS A 101 -4.71 13.04 6.58
CA LYS A 101 -5.57 12.94 5.39
C LYS A 101 -6.51 11.74 5.48
N ALA A 102 -6.00 10.57 5.85
CA ALA A 102 -6.82 9.36 6.02
C ALA A 102 -7.92 9.56 7.07
N LYS A 103 -7.61 10.21 8.19
CA LYS A 103 -8.59 10.54 9.23
C LYS A 103 -9.71 11.46 8.72
N ALA A 104 -9.38 12.41 7.86
CA ALA A 104 -10.32 13.37 7.28
C ALA A 104 -11.28 12.76 6.23
N VAL A 105 -10.95 11.61 5.64
CA VAL A 105 -11.88 10.91 4.72
C VAL A 105 -13.14 10.48 5.48
N PRO A 106 -14.37 10.69 4.97
CA PRO A 106 -15.59 10.24 5.64
C PRO A 106 -15.65 8.72 5.81
N ILE A 107 -16.24 8.24 6.90
CA ILE A 107 -16.50 6.81 7.13
C ILE A 107 -17.82 6.45 6.45
N LYS A 108 -17.80 5.63 5.40
CA LYS A 108 -18.99 5.22 4.65
C LYS A 108 -19.24 3.71 4.71
N THR A 109 -18.17 2.93 4.83
CA THR A 109 -18.19 1.47 4.79
C THR A 109 -17.68 0.85 6.10
N THR A 110 -17.86 -0.46 6.26
CA THR A 110 -17.26 -1.21 7.37
C THR A 110 -15.74 -1.21 7.28
N GLU A 111 -15.17 -1.26 6.07
CA GLU A 111 -13.72 -1.12 5.88
C GLU A 111 -13.23 0.26 6.36
N ASP A 112 -13.97 1.34 6.05
CA ASP A 112 -13.59 2.67 6.52
C ASP A 112 -13.56 2.78 8.04
N LYS A 113 -14.47 2.08 8.74
CA LYS A 113 -14.50 2.04 10.21
C LYS A 113 -13.25 1.34 10.76
N GLN A 114 -12.90 0.20 10.18
CA GLN A 114 -11.71 -0.55 10.58
C GLN A 114 -10.44 0.28 10.34
N VAL A 115 -10.29 0.82 9.13
CA VAL A 115 -9.14 1.66 8.77
C VAL A 115 -9.09 2.91 9.64
N HIS A 116 -10.22 3.52 10.01
CA HIS A 116 -10.22 4.66 10.92
C HIS A 116 -9.65 4.30 12.30
N ALA A 117 -10.01 3.14 12.86
CA ALA A 117 -9.43 2.67 14.10
C ALA A 117 -7.91 2.41 13.98
N ASP A 118 -7.47 1.86 12.84
CA ASP A 118 -6.05 1.62 12.56
C ASP A 118 -5.27 2.95 12.40
N VAL A 119 -5.86 3.97 11.77
CA VAL A 119 -5.32 5.33 11.69
C VAL A 119 -5.14 5.91 13.09
N GLU A 120 -6.14 5.83 13.95
CA GLU A 120 -6.06 6.36 15.32
C GLU A 120 -5.01 5.64 16.15
N LYS A 121 -4.94 4.31 16.04
CA LYS A 121 -3.93 3.50 16.71
C LYS A 121 -2.52 3.87 16.25
N LEU A 122 -2.30 4.01 14.95
CA LEU A 122 -0.99 4.34 14.42
C LEU A 122 -0.57 5.76 14.83
N LEU A 123 -1.48 6.75 14.77
CA LEU A 123 -1.22 8.11 15.24
C LEU A 123 -0.83 8.20 16.72
N GLN A 124 -1.34 7.31 17.57
CA GLN A 124 -0.94 7.23 18.99
C GLN A 124 0.48 6.70 19.21
N SER A 125 1.08 6.08 18.18
CA SER A 125 2.42 5.51 18.24
C SER A 125 3.51 6.41 17.64
N ILE A 126 3.15 7.61 17.16
CA ILE A 126 4.06 8.63 16.60
C ILE A 126 4.12 9.87 17.51
#